data_AF-A0A7S2ISR3-F1
#
_entry.id   AF-A0A7S2ISR3-F1
#
_cell.length_a   1.000
_cell.length_b   1.000
_cell.length_c   1.000
_cell.angle_alpha   90.00
_cell.angle_beta   90.00
_cell.angle_gamma   90.00
#
_symmetry.space_group_name_H-M   'P 1'
#
loop_
_entity.id
_entity.type
_entity.pdbx_description
1 polymer ?
#
loop_
_entity_poly.entity_id
_entity_poly.type
_entity_poly.pdbx_seq_one_letter_code
_entity_poly.pdbx_strand_id
1 'polypeptide(L)'
;FHVAVHLHWLHILGGSVAVLASSEALLRCALEDPGILQPSAGCPGGSVHPVQLYPSTGNKRCSACLIMQPRGALHCEFCHVCVEGWDHHCPWMGKCIGKSNLNAFYAFLCTSLSSLAYIVVVTMLSA
;
A
#
# COMPACT_ATOMS: atom_id res chain seq x y z
N PHE A 1 45.11 -1.75 3.81
CA PHE A 1 44.55 -1.62 2.45
C PHE A 1 43.47 -2.68 2.17
N HIS A 2 43.75 -3.99 2.33
CA HIS A 2 42.77 -5.06 2.09
C HIS A 2 41.48 -4.96 2.92
N VAL A 3 41.56 -4.67 4.21
CA VAL A 3 40.38 -4.53 5.10
C VAL A 3 39.42 -3.43 4.63
N ALA A 4 39.95 -2.30 4.20
CA ALA A 4 39.14 -1.18 3.70
C ALA A 4 38.40 -1.53 2.39
N VAL A 5 39.04 -2.30 1.50
CA VAL A 5 38.43 -2.76 0.25
C VAL A 5 37.29 -3.75 0.51
N HIS A 6 37.47 -4.70 1.44
CA HIS A 6 36.40 -5.64 1.81
C HIS A 6 35.19 -4.93 2.44
N LEU A 7 35.44 -3.98 3.35
CA LEU A 7 34.38 -3.19 3.97
C LEU A 7 33.61 -2.37 2.93
N HIS A 8 34.31 -1.76 1.97
CA HIS A 8 33.70 -1.03 0.87
C HIS A 8 32.76 -1.90 0.03
N TRP A 9 33.20 -3.09 -0.41
CA TRP A 9 32.35 -4.01 -1.17
C TRP A 9 31.17 -4.53 -0.38
N LEU A 10 31.33 -4.77 0.93
CA LEU A 10 30.23 -5.14 1.82
C LEU A 10 29.17 -4.04 1.91
N HIS A 11 29.58 -2.77 1.97
CA HIS A 11 28.63 -1.65 1.96
C HIS A 11 27.89 -1.50 0.63
N ILE A 12 28.60 -1.64 -0.50
CA ILE A 12 27.96 -1.59 -1.83
C ILE A 12 26.94 -2.72 -1.98
N LEU A 13 27.32 -3.95 -1.61
CA LEU A 13 26.42 -5.10 -1.71
C LEU A 13 25.22 -4.94 -0.77
N GLY A 14 25.46 -4.57 0.49
CA GLY A 14 24.41 -4.35 1.47
C GLY A 14 23.43 -3.26 1.07
N GLY A 15 23.94 -2.11 0.61
CA GLY A 15 23.14 -1.02 0.08
C GLY A 15 22.35 -1.42 -1.16
N SER A 16 22.96 -2.14 -2.09
CA SER A 16 22.27 -2.64 -3.30
C SER A 16 21.12 -3.58 -2.94
N VAL A 17 21.33 -4.51 -2.01
CA VAL A 17 20.29 -5.42 -1.52
C VAL A 17 19.14 -4.65 -0.85
N ALA A 18 19.45 -3.68 0.01
CA ALA A 18 18.44 -2.86 0.69
C ALA A 18 17.58 -2.05 -0.29
N VAL A 19 18.21 -1.42 -1.29
CA VAL A 19 17.51 -0.66 -2.34
C VAL A 19 16.64 -1.58 -3.20
N LEU A 20 17.15 -2.73 -3.63
CA LEU A 20 16.36 -3.67 -4.43
C LEU A 20 15.17 -4.24 -3.66
N ALA A 21 15.36 -4.61 -2.38
CA ALA A 21 14.30 -5.13 -1.54
C ALA A 21 13.18 -4.11 -1.30
N SER A 22 13.54 -2.86 -1.00
CA SER A 22 12.56 -1.77 -0.81
C SER A 22 11.84 -1.40 -2.12
N SER A 23 12.56 -1.41 -3.25
CA SER A 23 11.99 -1.13 -4.57
C SER A 23 11.02 -2.21 -5.02
N GLU A 24 11.35 -3.49 -4.82
CA GLU A 24 10.45 -4.61 -5.10
C GLU A 24 9.19 -4.54 -4.23
N ALA A 25 9.34 -4.28 -2.93
CA ALA A 25 8.19 -4.15 -2.03
C ALA A 25 7.30 -2.96 -2.39
N LEU A 26 7.89 -1.82 -2.75
CA LEU A 26 7.18 -0.67 -3.29
C LEU A 26 6.39 -1.06 -4.55
N LEU A 27 7.04 -1.68 -5.53
CA LEU A 27 6.42 -2.06 -6.80
C LEU A 27 5.27 -3.03 -6.58
N ARG A 28 5.42 -4.04 -5.71
CA ARG A 28 4.31 -4.93 -5.35
C ARG A 28 3.14 -4.16 -4.77
N CYS A 29 3.37 -3.31 -3.78
CA CYS A 29 2.31 -2.51 -3.18
C CYS A 29 1.62 -1.59 -4.21
N ALA A 30 2.41 -0.97 -5.09
CA ALA A 30 1.93 -0.04 -6.10
C ALA A 30 1.10 -0.76 -7.19
N LEU A 31 1.48 -1.98 -7.56
CA LEU A 31 0.87 -2.70 -8.67
C LEU A 31 -0.25 -3.67 -8.25
N GLU A 32 -0.22 -4.22 -7.04
CA GLU A 32 -1.23 -5.18 -6.56
C GLU A 32 -2.61 -4.56 -6.39
N ASP A 33 -3.66 -5.22 -6.88
CA ASP A 33 -5.03 -4.75 -6.69
C ASP A 33 -5.36 -4.62 -5.19
N PRO A 34 -5.90 -3.47 -4.72
CA PRO A 34 -6.22 -3.29 -3.30
C PRO A 34 -7.46 -4.08 -2.83
N GLY A 35 -8.16 -4.76 -3.74
CA GLY A 35 -9.43 -5.42 -3.52
C GLY A 35 -10.59 -4.62 -4.10
N ILE A 36 -10.48 -4.14 -5.34
CA ILE A 36 -11.55 -3.34 -5.97
C ILE A 36 -12.78 -4.22 -6.24
N LEU A 37 -13.91 -3.80 -5.69
CA LEU A 37 -15.19 -4.47 -5.87
C LEU A 37 -15.86 -4.04 -7.16
N GLN A 38 -16.37 -5.01 -7.92
CA GLN A 38 -17.02 -4.79 -9.21
C GLN A 38 -18.54 -4.51 -9.05
N PRO A 39 -19.12 -3.64 -9.89
CA PRO A 39 -20.56 -3.45 -9.99
C PRO A 39 -21.33 -4.73 -10.29
N SER A 40 -22.36 -5.05 -9.51
CA SER A 40 -23.35 -6.06 -9.88
C SER A 40 -24.24 -5.49 -10.99
N ALA A 41 -24.37 -6.21 -12.11
CA ALA A 41 -25.03 -5.77 -13.35
C ALA A 41 -26.55 -5.46 -13.26
N GLY A 42 -27.12 -5.30 -12.05
CA GLY A 42 -28.56 -5.24 -11.82
C GLY A 42 -29.10 -3.99 -11.14
N CYS A 43 -28.36 -2.89 -11.03
CA CYS A 43 -28.76 -1.77 -10.18
C CYS A 43 -28.82 -0.42 -10.94
N PRO A 44 -30.01 0.15 -11.19
CA PRO A 44 -30.16 1.49 -11.76
C PRO A 44 -30.07 2.61 -10.71
N GLY A 45 -29.48 3.74 -11.12
CA GLY A 45 -29.80 5.12 -10.67
C GLY A 45 -29.48 5.51 -9.23
N GLY A 46 -28.35 6.22 -9.04
CA GLY A 46 -27.84 6.65 -7.74
C GLY A 46 -28.45 7.94 -7.17
N SER A 47 -28.56 7.96 -5.84
CA SER A 47 -28.67 9.15 -5.01
C SER A 47 -27.28 9.53 -4.47
N VAL A 48 -26.94 10.82 -4.49
CA VAL A 48 -25.69 11.34 -3.90
C VAL A 48 -25.78 11.15 -2.38
N HIS A 49 -24.99 10.23 -1.82
CA HIS A 49 -24.87 10.04 -0.37
C HIS A 49 -23.49 10.51 0.12
N PRO A 50 -23.38 10.89 1.40
CA PRO A 50 -22.13 11.38 1.98
C PRO A 50 -21.04 10.29 2.03
N VAL A 51 -19.78 10.77 2.02
CA VAL A 51 -18.55 10.00 2.26
C VAL A 51 -18.77 8.94 3.33
N GLN A 52 -18.41 7.69 3.05
CA GLN A 52 -18.41 6.67 4.10
C GLN A 52 -17.10 6.72 4.90
N LEU A 53 -17.19 7.32 6.08
CA LEU A 53 -16.08 7.41 7.03
C LEU A 53 -15.89 6.15 7.89
N TYR A 54 -16.88 5.25 7.94
CA TYR A 54 -16.86 4.06 8.81
C TYR A 54 -17.11 2.76 8.04
N PRO A 55 -16.42 1.65 8.36
CA PRO A 55 -16.58 0.37 7.68
C PRO A 55 -18.01 -0.17 7.73
N SER A 56 -18.49 -0.71 6.60
CA SER A 56 -19.80 -1.38 6.53
C SER A 56 -19.85 -2.57 7.48
N THR A 57 -20.91 -2.69 8.28
CA THR A 57 -21.23 -3.88 9.11
C THR A 57 -21.77 -5.05 8.27
N GLY A 58 -21.72 -4.93 6.94
CA GLY A 58 -22.34 -5.83 5.97
C GLY A 58 -23.78 -5.41 5.73
N ASN A 59 -24.22 -5.45 4.47
CA ASN A 59 -25.57 -5.09 3.99
C ASN A 59 -25.81 -3.59 3.69
N LYS A 60 -24.77 -2.75 3.70
CA LYS A 60 -24.89 -1.37 3.20
C LYS A 60 -24.71 -1.35 1.68
N ARG A 61 -25.60 -0.68 0.96
CA ARG A 61 -25.44 -0.42 -0.47
C ARG A 61 -24.65 0.88 -0.67
N CYS A 62 -23.58 0.82 -1.45
CA CYS A 62 -22.91 2.04 -1.93
C CYS A 62 -23.79 2.66 -3.03
N SER A 63 -24.14 3.93 -2.91
CA SER A 63 -24.95 4.62 -3.92
C SER A 63 -24.16 5.09 -5.13
N ALA A 64 -22.84 5.30 -4.98
CA ALA A 64 -21.95 5.70 -6.08
C ALA A 64 -21.61 4.51 -7.00
N CYS A 65 -21.11 3.41 -6.43
CA CYS A 65 -20.76 2.20 -7.19
C CYS A 65 -21.96 1.25 -7.40
N LEU A 66 -23.08 1.49 -6.72
CA LEU A 66 -24.30 0.68 -6.78
C LEU A 66 -24.10 -0.81 -6.41
N ILE A 67 -23.14 -1.08 -5.52
CA ILE A 67 -22.85 -2.42 -5.00
C ILE A 67 -23.28 -2.59 -3.55
N MET A 68 -23.61 -3.82 -3.17
CA MET A 68 -23.71 -4.20 -1.76
C MET A 68 -22.30 -4.35 -1.20
N GLN A 69 -21.94 -3.51 -0.24
CA GLN A 69 -20.64 -3.54 0.40
C GLN A 69 -20.58 -4.71 1.38
N PRO A 70 -19.64 -5.66 1.19
CA PRO A 70 -19.31 -6.65 2.20
C PRO A 70 -18.88 -5.99 3.51
N ARG A 71 -18.81 -6.79 4.58
CA ARG A 71 -18.26 -6.33 5.86
C ARG A 71 -16.86 -5.77 5.66
N GLY A 72 -16.60 -4.56 6.17
CA GLY A 72 -15.29 -3.91 6.07
C GLY A 72 -15.01 -3.18 4.75
N ALA A 73 -15.88 -3.26 3.74
CA ALA A 73 -15.68 -2.54 2.48
C ALA A 73 -16.13 -1.07 2.59
N LEU A 74 -15.39 -0.16 1.95
CA LEU A 74 -15.69 1.27 1.88
C LEU A 74 -15.49 1.85 0.48
N HIS A 75 -16.22 2.93 0.18
CA HIS A 75 -16.05 3.70 -1.06
C HIS A 75 -14.95 4.74 -0.86
N CYS A 76 -13.93 4.74 -1.71
CA CYS A 76 -12.92 5.78 -1.74
C CYS A 76 -13.36 6.89 -2.70
N GLU A 77 -13.53 8.11 -2.19
CA GLU A 77 -13.93 9.24 -3.03
C GLU A 77 -12.85 9.73 -3.98
N PHE A 78 -11.58 9.50 -3.65
CA PHE A 78 -10.46 9.88 -4.51
C PHE A 78 -10.34 8.95 -5.73
N CYS A 79 -10.57 7.64 -5.54
CA CYS A 79 -10.46 6.64 -6.61
C CYS A 79 -11.80 6.30 -7.25
N HIS A 80 -12.93 6.77 -6.69
CA HIS A 80 -14.30 6.44 -7.10
C HIS A 80 -14.60 4.94 -7.21
N VAL A 81 -14.01 4.13 -6.33
CA VAL A 81 -14.20 2.68 -6.26
C VAL A 81 -14.49 2.23 -4.84
N CYS A 82 -15.22 1.12 -4.71
CA CYS A 82 -15.33 0.41 -3.45
C CYS A 82 -14.19 -0.59 -3.31
N VAL A 83 -13.56 -0.64 -2.14
CA VAL A 83 -12.43 -1.53 -1.85
C VAL A 83 -12.79 -2.43 -0.68
N GLU A 84 -12.52 -3.74 -0.80
CA GLU A 84 -12.70 -4.71 0.27
C GLU A 84 -11.67 -4.50 1.40
N GLY A 85 -12.13 -4.45 2.64
CA GLY A 85 -11.28 -4.19 3.80
C GLY A 85 -10.43 -2.93 3.60
N TRP A 86 -11.08 -1.87 3.13
CA TRP A 86 -10.43 -0.59 2.88
C TRP A 86 -9.76 -0.09 4.16
N ASP A 87 -8.49 0.31 4.03
CA ASP A 87 -7.71 0.89 5.11
C ASP A 87 -7.58 2.41 4.92
N HIS A 88 -6.99 2.83 3.81
CA HIS A 88 -6.91 4.25 3.44
C HIS A 88 -6.64 4.47 1.95
N HIS A 89 -6.83 5.71 1.48
CA HIS A 89 -6.23 6.17 0.23
C HIS A 89 -4.83 6.70 0.52
N CYS A 90 -3.79 6.09 -0.08
CA CYS A 90 -2.41 6.49 0.16
C CYS A 90 -1.93 7.40 -0.97
N PRO A 91 -1.68 8.71 -0.71
CA PRO A 91 -1.17 9.62 -1.74
C PRO A 91 0.20 9.20 -2.27
N TRP A 92 1.01 8.55 -1.42
CA TRP A 92 2.35 8.08 -1.77
C TRP A 92 2.35 6.92 -2.76
N MET A 93 1.30 6.08 -2.72
CA MET A 93 1.12 4.99 -3.67
C MET A 93 0.23 5.38 -4.86
N GLY A 94 -0.41 6.55 -4.80
CA GLY A 94 -1.38 7.00 -5.80
C GLY A 94 -2.63 6.13 -5.90
N LYS A 95 -2.94 5.33 -4.86
CA LYS A 95 -4.04 4.35 -4.87
C LYS A 95 -4.52 4.01 -3.46
N CYS A 96 -5.61 3.25 -3.39
CA CYS A 96 -6.09 2.68 -2.13
C CYS A 96 -5.16 1.59 -1.60
N ILE A 97 -5.09 1.50 -0.28
CA ILE A 97 -4.62 0.34 0.48
C ILE A 97 -5.86 -0.35 1.04
N GLY A 98 -5.97 -1.64 0.78
CA GLY A 98 -7.06 -2.48 1.21
C GLY A 98 -6.56 -3.88 1.51
N LYS A 99 -7.49 -4.78 1.82
CA LYS A 99 -7.18 -6.14 2.29
C LYS A 99 -6.18 -6.89 1.39
N SER A 100 -6.29 -6.72 0.07
CA SER A 100 -5.51 -7.50 -0.89
C SER A 100 -4.07 -7.01 -1.08
N ASN A 101 -3.74 -5.76 -0.74
CA ASN A 101 -2.38 -5.22 -0.86
C ASN A 101 -1.79 -4.72 0.48
N LEU A 102 -2.50 -4.92 1.59
CA LEU A 102 -2.05 -4.48 2.92
C LEU A 102 -0.72 -5.12 3.35
N ASN A 103 -0.52 -6.40 3.02
CA ASN A 103 0.74 -7.10 3.33
C ASN A 103 1.92 -6.53 2.53
N ALA A 104 1.73 -6.22 1.24
CA ALA A 104 2.76 -5.58 0.43
C ALA A 104 3.07 -4.16 0.93
N PHE A 105 2.06 -3.42 1.38
CA PHE A 105 2.26 -2.12 2.04
C PHE A 105 3.12 -2.23 3.30
N TYR A 106 2.85 -3.21 4.18
CA TYR A 106 3.70 -3.44 5.36
C TYR A 106 5.11 -3.87 5.00
N ALA A 107 5.27 -4.73 3.98
CA ALA A 107 6.60 -5.11 3.49
C ALA A 107 7.38 -3.89 2.99
N PHE A 108 6.73 -2.97 2.27
CA PHE A 108 7.32 -1.71 1.82
C PHE A 108 7.77 -0.83 3.00
N LEU A 109 6.93 -0.66 4.03
CA LEU A 109 7.28 0.12 5.21
C LEU A 109 8.49 -0.48 5.95
N CYS A 110 8.48 -1.79 6.21
CA CYS A 110 9.55 -2.47 6.92
C CYS A 110 10.88 -2.42 6.17
N THR A 111 10.87 -2.68 4.85
CA THR A 111 12.08 -2.65 4.02
C THR A 111 12.62 -1.22 3.85
N SER A 112 11.75 -0.23 3.73
CA SER A 112 12.14 1.18 3.64
C SER A 112 12.74 1.70 4.95
N LEU A 113 12.12 1.39 6.10
CA LEU A 113 12.66 1.75 7.42
C LEU A 113 14.00 1.04 7.68
N SER A 114 14.12 -0.23 7.31
CA SER A 114 15.38 -0.97 7.44
C SER A 114 16.48 -0.36 6.56
N SER A 115 16.14 0.06 5.34
CA SER A 115 17.09 0.73 4.43
C SER A 115 17.55 2.07 4.99
N LEU A 116 16.63 2.87 5.56
CA LEU A 116 16.97 4.12 6.23
C LEU A 116 17.89 3.89 7.44
N ALA A 117 17.55 2.93 8.30
CA ALA A 117 18.36 2.58 9.46
C ALA A 117 19.76 2.12 9.05
N TYR A 118 19.87 1.31 7.99
CA TYR A 118 21.14 0.89 7.42
C TYR A 118 21.99 2.08 6.97
N ILE A 119 21.41 3.01 6.21
CA ILE A 119 22.12 4.22 5.76
C ILE A 119 22.63 5.03 6.95
N VAL A 120 21.77 5.29 7.95
CA VAL A 120 22.16 6.04 9.16
C VAL A 120 23.32 5.38 9.88
N VAL A 121 23.24 4.06 10.14
CA VAL A 121 24.29 3.32 10.83
C VAL A 121 25.61 3.36 10.04
N VAL A 122 25.56 3.11 8.73
CA VAL A 122 26.76 3.14 7.88
C VAL A 122 27.37 4.53 7.87
N THR A 123 26.56 5.59 7.75
CA THR A 123 27.06 6.98 7.79
C THR A 123 27.71 7.30 9.12
N MET A 124 27.12 6.89 10.25
CA MET A 124 27.71 7.15 11.58
C MET A 124 29.00 6.35 11.83
N LEU A 125 29.13 5.15 11.29
CA LEU A 125 30.34 4.33 11.39
C LEU A 125 31.46 4.77 10.44
N SER A 126 31.09 5.51 9.38
CA SER A 126 32.03 6.01 8.37
C SER A 126 32.44 7.47 8.60
N ALA A 127 31.80 8.15 9.54
CA ALA A 127 32.13 9.51 10.00
C ALA A 127 33.24 9.47 11.05
#